data_AF-A0A162SR14-F1
#
_entry.id   AF-A0A162SR14-F1
#
_cell.length_a   1.000
_cell.length_b   1.000
_cell.length_c   1.000
_cell.angle_alpha   90.00
_cell.angle_beta   90.00
_cell.angle_gamma   90.00
#
_symmetry.space_group_name_H-M   'P 1'
#
loop_
_entity.id
_entity.type
_entity.pdbx_description
1 polymer ?
#
loop_
_entity_poly.entity_id
_entity_poly.type
_entity_poly.pdbx_seq_one_letter_code
_entity_poly.pdbx_strand_id
1 'polypeptide(L)'
;MIKDPDNLEGKKIKEVRILPKHSARFFEIQYIYECTETQIDLDQTHALTIDLGVNNLSTYFTNKGNSFIPYYKNYHLFLIILMFSTK
;
A
#
# COMPACT_ATOMS: atom_id res chain seq x y z
N MET A 1 -29.92 -0.26 -4.64
CA MET A 1 -28.77 -0.69 -3.82
C MET A 1 -27.53 -0.03 -4.37
N ILE A 2 -26.67 0.53 -3.52
CA ILE A 2 -25.32 0.95 -3.93
C ILE A 2 -24.56 -0.34 -4.27
N LYS A 3 -23.98 -0.40 -5.48
CA LYS A 3 -23.14 -1.52 -5.88
C LYS A 3 -21.85 -1.43 -5.07
N ASP A 4 -21.42 -2.54 -4.48
CA ASP A 4 -20.10 -2.59 -3.88
C ASP A 4 -19.03 -2.30 -4.93
N PRO A 5 -17.94 -1.62 -4.56
CA PRO A 5 -16.78 -1.46 -5.43
C PRO A 5 -16.29 -2.81 -5.95
N ASP A 6 -16.05 -2.93 -7.26
CA ASP A 6 -15.65 -4.19 -7.91
C ASP A 6 -14.36 -4.77 -7.29
N ASN A 7 -13.47 -3.92 -6.78
CA ASN A 7 -12.24 -4.33 -6.09
C ASN A 7 -12.46 -4.96 -4.70
N LEU A 8 -13.70 -4.97 -4.19
CA LEU A 8 -14.08 -5.63 -2.94
C LEU A 8 -14.76 -6.98 -3.14
N GLU A 9 -14.94 -7.43 -4.38
CA GLU A 9 -15.56 -8.71 -4.67
C GLU A 9 -14.82 -9.87 -3.98
N GLY A 10 -15.58 -10.71 -3.26
CA GLY A 10 -15.05 -11.84 -2.51
C GLY A 10 -14.28 -11.49 -1.24
N LYS A 11 -14.14 -10.21 -0.87
CA LYS A 11 -13.45 -9.78 0.34
C LYS A 11 -14.40 -9.73 1.53
N LYS A 12 -13.94 -10.23 2.68
CA LYS A 12 -14.71 -10.15 3.92
C LYS A 12 -14.53 -8.78 4.57
N ILE A 13 -15.54 -7.93 4.46
CA ILE A 13 -15.54 -6.60 5.07
C ILE A 13 -15.58 -6.73 6.60
N LYS A 14 -14.67 -6.04 7.28
CA LYS A 14 -14.58 -5.93 8.74
C LYS A 14 -15.28 -4.70 9.26
N GLU A 15 -15.13 -3.60 8.54
CA GLU A 15 -15.60 -2.30 8.97
C GLU A 15 -15.89 -1.42 7.75
N VAL A 16 -16.97 -0.66 7.82
CA VAL A 16 -17.29 0.41 6.88
C VAL A 16 -17.34 1.71 7.66
N ARG A 17 -16.49 2.67 7.31
CA ARG A 17 -16.48 4.00 7.93
C ARG A 17 -17.07 5.01 6.96
N ILE A 18 -17.98 5.84 7.46
CA ILE A 18 -18.54 6.96 6.71
C ILE A 18 -18.00 8.24 7.35
N LEU A 19 -17.15 8.95 6.62
CA LEU A 19 -16.46 10.13 7.12
C LEU A 19 -17.08 11.38 6.49
N PRO A 20 -17.68 12.28 7.27
CA PRO A 20 -18.18 13.54 6.75
C PRO A 20 -17.02 14.44 6.31
N LYS A 21 -17.19 15.10 5.16
CA LYS A 21 -16.25 16.06 4.58
C LYS A 21 -16.98 17.35 4.23
N HIS A 22 -16.24 18.47 4.24
CA HIS A 22 -16.76 19.80 3.92
C HIS A 22 -18.08 20.12 4.64
N SER A 23 -18.08 20.07 5.98
CA SER A 23 -19.28 20.29 6.81
C SER A 23 -20.44 19.35 6.46
N ALA A 24 -20.12 18.07 6.24
CA ALA A 24 -21.06 17.01 5.89
C ALA A 24 -21.80 17.20 4.55
N ARG A 25 -21.29 18.05 3.66
CA ARG A 25 -21.79 18.17 2.27
C ARG A 25 -21.36 17.00 1.40
N PHE A 26 -20.25 16.35 1.77
CA PHE A 26 -19.75 15.15 1.11
C PHE A 26 -19.40 14.11 2.15
N PHE A 27 -19.38 12.85 1.75
CA PHE A 27 -18.97 11.74 2.59
C PHE A 27 -17.98 10.86 1.84
N GLU A 28 -16.90 10.50 2.52
CA GLU A 28 -16.01 9.43 2.06
C GLU A 28 -16.44 8.14 2.73
N ILE A 29 -16.48 7.06 1.95
CA ILE A 29 -16.72 5.71 2.47
C ILE A 29 -15.38 4.96 2.43
N GLN A 30 -14.94 4.47 3.58
CA GLN A 30 -13.76 3.62 3.70
C GLN A 30 -14.18 2.20 4.04
N TYR A 31 -13.66 1.24 3.30
CA TYR A 31 -13.87 -0.18 3.54
C TYR A 31 -12.59 -0.81 4.07
N ILE A 32 -12.68 -1.40 5.26
CA ILE A 32 -11.61 -2.22 5.84
C ILE A 32 -12.04 -3.67 5.71
N TYR A 33 -11.20 -4.50 5.12
CA TYR A 33 -11.50 -5.89 4.82
C TYR A 33 -10.38 -6.82 5.30
N GLU A 34 -10.71 -8.08 5.56
CA GLU A 34 -9.70 -9.12 5.82
C GLU A 34 -8.90 -9.38 4.55
N CYS A 35 -7.58 -9.22 4.63
CA CYS A 35 -6.67 -9.77 3.65
C CYS A 35 -5.94 -10.95 4.30
N THR A 36 -5.88 -12.08 3.59
CA THR A 36 -4.98 -13.17 3.98
C THR A 36 -3.56 -12.65 3.85
N GLU A 37 -2.78 -12.72 4.94
CA GLU A 37 -1.36 -12.41 4.87
C GLU A 37 -0.68 -13.54 4.10
N THR A 38 -0.17 -13.23 2.92
CA THR A 38 0.67 -14.18 2.20
C THR A 38 2.01 -14.18 2.89
N GLN A 39 2.32 -15.25 3.63
CA GLN A 39 3.71 -15.50 4.02
C GLN A 39 4.51 -15.76 2.75
N ILE A 40 5.31 -14.77 2.37
CA ILE A 40 6.27 -14.89 1.29
C ILE A 40 7.55 -15.43 1.92
N ASP A 41 8.09 -16.52 1.37
CA ASP A 41 9.44 -16.97 1.74
C ASP A 41 10.45 -15.94 1.22
N LEU A 42 11.00 -15.15 2.15
CA LEU A 42 11.94 -14.08 1.83
C LEU A 42 13.37 -14.60 1.91
N ASP A 43 14.11 -14.44 0.82
CA ASP A 43 15.55 -14.67 0.84
C ASP A 43 16.24 -13.58 1.67
N GLN A 44 16.66 -13.93 2.88
CA GLN A 44 17.34 -13.04 3.82
C GLN A 44 18.73 -12.58 3.33
N THR A 45 19.26 -13.19 2.27
CA THR A 45 20.49 -12.73 1.62
C THR A 45 20.27 -11.53 0.72
N HIS A 46 19.02 -11.17 0.38
CA HIS A 46 18.70 -9.96 -0.38
C HIS A 46 18.22 -8.86 0.56
N ALA A 47 18.74 -7.66 0.36
CA ALA A 47 18.33 -6.47 1.10
C ALA A 47 17.96 -5.35 0.14
N LEU A 48 16.91 -4.61 0.50
CA LEU A 48 16.44 -3.42 -0.19
C LEU A 48 16.44 -2.26 0.81
N THR A 49 17.25 -1.24 0.54
CA THR A 49 17.29 0.01 1.29
C THR A 49 16.47 1.06 0.57
N ILE A 50 15.69 1.84 1.32
CA ILE A 50 14.90 2.96 0.80
C ILE A 50 15.44 4.24 1.43
N ASP A 51 15.87 5.17 0.59
CA ASP A 51 16.32 6.49 1.00
C ASP A 51 15.30 7.55 0.54
N LEU A 52 14.79 8.37 1.45
CA LEU A 52 13.80 9.39 1.12
C LEU A 52 14.51 10.68 0.72
N GLY A 53 14.25 11.18 -0.49
CA GLY A 53 14.90 12.37 -1.05
C GLY A 53 14.01 13.61 -1.04
N VAL A 54 14.64 14.77 -1.24
CA VAL A 54 13.93 16.06 -1.46
C VAL A 54 13.51 16.21 -2.92
N ASN A 55 14.38 15.79 -3.85
CA ASN A 55 14.17 15.94 -5.30
C ASN A 55 13.47 14.72 -5.92
N ASN A 56 13.29 13.64 -5.16
CA ASN A 56 12.60 12.42 -5.55
C ASN A 56 11.92 11.82 -4.32
N LEU A 57 10.71 11.25 -4.48
CA LEU A 57 9.95 10.67 -3.35
C LEU A 57 10.79 9.63 -2.57
N SER A 58 11.57 8.83 -3.28
CA SER A 58 12.50 7.86 -2.70
C SER A 58 13.50 7.35 -3.74
N THR A 59 14.65 6.87 -3.28
CA THR A 59 15.65 6.10 -4.02
C THR A 59 15.73 4.70 -3.41
N TYR A 60 15.87 3.68 -4.25
CA TYR A 60 15.91 2.28 -3.81
C TYR A 60 17.27 1.71 -4.17
N PHE A 61 17.87 0.96 -3.25
CA PHE A 61 19.15 0.30 -3.45
C PHE A 61 19.09 -1.16 -3.00
N THR A 62 19.61 -2.07 -3.83
CA THR A 62 19.72 -3.48 -3.49
C THR A 62 21.16 -3.83 -3.14
N ASN A 63 21.37 -4.79 -2.23
CA ASN A 63 22.72 -5.29 -1.93
C ASN A 63 23.41 -6.03 -3.11
N LYS A 64 22.70 -6.20 -4.24
CA LYS A 64 23.25 -6.67 -5.53
C LYS A 64 23.72 -5.53 -6.45
N GLY A 65 23.71 -4.28 -5.98
CA GLY A 65 24.23 -3.12 -6.70
C GLY A 65 23.24 -2.44 -7.65
N ASN A 66 21.99 -2.91 -7.72
CA ASN A 66 20.95 -2.24 -8.51
C ASN A 66 20.36 -1.07 -7.72
N SER A 67 20.11 0.05 -8.43
CA SER A 67 19.39 1.21 -7.88
C SER A 67 18.33 1.70 -8.86
N PHE A 68 17.22 2.24 -8.33
CA PHE A 68 16.17 2.85 -9.14
C PHE A 68 15.39 3.92 -8.37
N ILE A 69 14.80 4.85 -9.12
CA ILE A 69 13.90 5.89 -8.61
C ILE A 69 12.49 5.54 -9.14
N PRO A 70 11.52 5.23 -8.27
CA PRO A 70 10.18 4.91 -8.71
C PRO A 70 9.45 6.18 -9.15
N TYR A 71 8.72 6.05 -10.25
CA TYR A 71 7.66 7.00 -10.60
C TYR A 71 6.34 6.53 -9.96
N TYR A 72 5.49 7.50 -9.56
CA TYR A 72 4.23 7.34 -8.82
C TYR A 72 3.21 6.32 -9.39
N LYS A 73 3.45 5.72 -10.56
CA LYS A 73 2.55 4.75 -11.21
C LYS A 73 2.77 3.28 -10.86
N ASN A 74 3.78 2.94 -10.06
CA ASN A 74 4.09 1.54 -9.75
C ASN A 74 3.36 1.09 -8.48
N TYR A 75 2.20 0.44 -8.61
CA TYR A 75 1.45 -0.18 -7.49
C TYR A 75 2.31 -1.16 -6.66
N HIS A 76 3.34 -1.76 -7.27
CA HIS A 76 4.33 -2.59 -6.58
C HIS A 76 5.11 -1.84 -5.49
N LEU A 77 5.24 -0.52 -5.59
CA LEU A 77 5.93 0.30 -4.59
C LEU A 77 5.17 0.37 -3.26
N PHE A 78 3.84 0.35 -3.33
CA PHE A 78 2.98 0.45 -2.15
C PHE A 78 3.09 -0.81 -1.26
N LEU A 79 3.29 -1.99 -1.87
CA LEU A 79 3.47 -3.25 -1.15
C LEU A 79 4.80 -3.31 -0.38
N ILE A 80 5.88 -2.78 -0.95
CA ILE A 80 7.22 -2.80 -0.34
C ILE A 80 7.24 -1.95 0.93
N ILE A 81 6.65 -0.75 0.91
CA ILE A 81 6.58 0.12 2.09
C ILE A 81 5.75 -0.52 3.22
N LEU A 82 4.65 -1.20 2.88
CA LEU A 82 3.81 -1.91 3.86
C LEU A 82 4.55 -3.07 4.55
N MET A 83 5.40 -3.81 3.82
CA MET A 83 6.19 -4.92 4.39
C MET A 83 7.26 -4.47 5.40
N PHE A 84 7.76 -3.22 5.32
CA PHE A 84 8.71 -2.68 6.30
C PHE A 84 8.04 -1.91 7.45
N SER A 85 6.76 -1.56 7.32
CA SER A 85 6.02 -0.81 8.34
C SER A 85 5.34 -1.70 9.39
N THR A 86 5.33 -3.01 9.23
CA THR A 86 4.85 -3.95 10.24
C THR A 86 6.01 -4.45 11.10
N LYS A 87 6.48 -3.56 11.99
CA LYS A 87 7.07 -3.93 13.28
C LYS A 87 6.24 -3.28 14.38
#